data_AF-A0A7S1NFR5-F1
#
_entry.id   AF-A0A7S1NFR5-F1
#
_cell.length_a   1.000
_cell.length_b   1.000
_cell.length_c   1.000
_cell.angle_alpha   90.00
_cell.angle_beta   90.00
_cell.angle_gamma   90.00
#
_symmetry.space_group_name_H-M   'P 1'
#
loop_
_entity.id
_entity.type
_entity.pdbx_description
1 polymer ?
#
loop_
_entity_poly.entity_id
_entity_poly.type
_entity_poly.pdbx_seq_one_letter_code
_entity_poly.pdbx_strand_id
1 'polypeptide(L)'
;PEKEPRHRLEEDSAATWHMDGSCGTGCTWYGTKVLTQQYILHRFLQATNTRGAYPMRFNGMLYTAESPLRADIRPWGPSVWWYNTRKPYQNMLGAGDGDFQASLFGFYARVQPMTRLRSRHVLGLDGCGLIAEVTSFLGGNPDYG
;
A
#
# COMPACT_ATOMS: atom_id res chain seq x y z
N PRO A 1 1.92 -21.17 -35.64
CA PRO A 1 1.04 -21.06 -34.45
C PRO A 1 1.79 -20.34 -33.33
N GLU A 2 1.56 -19.03 -33.31
CA GLU A 2 2.16 -18.03 -32.43
C GLU A 2 1.79 -18.31 -30.97
N LYS A 3 2.79 -18.63 -30.14
CA LYS A 3 2.61 -18.79 -28.69
C LYS A 3 2.51 -17.41 -28.06
N GLU A 4 1.28 -16.88 -28.00
CA GLU A 4 0.94 -15.66 -27.28
C GLU A 4 0.80 -15.93 -25.75
N PRO A 5 0.57 -14.92 -24.90
CA PRO A 5 1.52 -14.05 -24.18
C PRO A 5 1.84 -14.55 -22.75
N ARG A 6 1.48 -15.79 -22.39
CA ARG A 6 1.51 -16.26 -20.99
C ARG A 6 2.92 -16.45 -20.41
N HIS A 7 3.86 -16.90 -21.25
CA HIS A 7 5.25 -17.14 -20.85
C HIS A 7 5.99 -15.83 -20.52
N ARG A 8 5.72 -14.76 -21.28
CA ARG A 8 6.36 -13.45 -21.07
C ARG A 8 5.95 -12.82 -19.73
N LEU A 9 4.70 -13.03 -19.30
CA LEU A 9 4.20 -12.56 -18.00
C LEU A 9 4.88 -13.25 -16.82
N GLU A 10 5.20 -14.54 -16.94
CA GLU A 10 5.89 -15.30 -15.88
C GLU A 10 7.35 -14.88 -15.76
N GLU A 11 8.04 -14.65 -16.89
CA GLU A 11 9.42 -14.18 -16.93
C GLU A 11 9.55 -12.73 -16.40
N ASP A 12 8.65 -11.83 -16.81
CA ASP A 12 8.62 -10.44 -16.31
C ASP A 12 8.26 -10.39 -14.81
N SER A 13 7.38 -11.28 -14.36
CA SER A 13 7.03 -11.40 -12.94
C SER A 13 8.21 -11.94 -12.14
N ALA A 14 8.86 -13.02 -12.58
CA ALA A 14 9.99 -13.64 -11.89
C ALA A 14 11.23 -12.73 -11.85
N ALA A 15 11.52 -12.02 -12.94
CA ALA A 15 12.62 -11.06 -13.02
C ALA A 15 12.51 -9.93 -11.98
N THR A 16 11.28 -9.59 -11.56
CA THR A 16 11.05 -8.58 -10.51
C THR A 16 11.43 -9.08 -9.10
N TRP A 17 11.52 -10.40 -8.88
CA TRP A 17 11.62 -11.00 -7.54
C TRP A 17 12.99 -11.55 -7.15
N HIS A 18 14.00 -11.44 -8.01
CA HIS A 18 15.35 -11.96 -7.73
C HIS A 18 16.17 -10.96 -6.90
N MET A 19 16.26 -11.20 -5.58
CA MET A 19 17.22 -10.55 -4.69
C MET A 19 18.14 -11.62 -4.10
N ASP A 20 19.38 -11.66 -4.59
CA ASP A 20 20.36 -12.68 -4.24
C ASP A 20 20.92 -12.42 -2.83
N GLY A 21 20.86 -13.45 -1.98
CA GLY A 21 20.99 -13.35 -0.52
C GLY A 21 22.30 -13.89 0.04
N SER A 22 23.42 -13.78 -0.66
CA SER A 22 24.71 -14.30 -0.18
C SER A 22 25.44 -13.31 0.74
N CYS A 23 25.32 -13.49 2.06
CA CYS A 23 26.21 -12.84 3.03
C CYS A 23 27.06 -13.90 3.75
N GLY A 24 28.38 -13.67 3.74
CA GLY A 24 29.40 -14.61 4.18
C GLY A 24 29.52 -14.84 5.69
N THR A 25 30.27 -15.89 5.99
CA THR A 25 30.55 -16.58 7.27
C THR A 25 30.85 -15.73 8.51
N GLY A 26 30.13 -16.03 9.60
CA GLY A 26 30.64 -15.94 10.98
C GLY A 26 29.74 -15.14 11.92
N CYS A 27 28.97 -15.84 12.76
CA CYS A 27 28.00 -15.30 13.73
C CYS A 27 26.69 -14.77 13.12
N THR A 28 25.54 -15.12 13.72
CA THR A 28 24.15 -14.66 13.41
C THR A 28 23.37 -15.28 12.23
N TRP A 29 23.84 -16.36 11.59
CA TRP A 29 23.19 -16.98 10.42
C TRP A 29 21.66 -17.20 10.48
N TYR A 30 21.10 -17.57 11.65
CA TYR A 30 19.64 -17.77 11.78
C TYR A 30 18.86 -16.45 11.82
N GLY A 31 19.37 -15.45 12.55
CA GLY A 31 18.73 -14.14 12.67
C GLY A 31 18.79 -13.35 11.38
N THR A 32 19.93 -13.38 10.67
CA THR A 32 20.11 -12.71 9.39
C THR A 32 19.23 -13.34 8.31
N LYS A 33 19.15 -14.67 8.26
CA LYS A 33 18.26 -15.38 7.32
C LYS A 33 16.79 -15.02 7.53
N VAL A 34 16.32 -15.05 8.78
CA VAL A 34 14.92 -14.71 9.10
C VAL A 34 14.62 -13.23 8.76
N LEU A 35 15.54 -12.32 9.08
CA LEU A 35 15.38 -10.90 8.75
C LEU A 35 15.31 -10.68 7.24
N THR A 36 16.21 -11.29 6.47
CA THR A 36 16.19 -11.22 5.00
C THR A 36 14.90 -11.80 4.44
N GLN A 37 14.43 -12.94 4.95
CA GLN A 37 13.15 -13.53 4.54
C GLN A 37 11.96 -12.63 4.83
N GLN A 38 11.91 -12.01 6.02
CA GLN A 38 10.85 -11.07 6.38
C GLN A 38 10.89 -9.80 5.53
N TYR A 39 12.08 -9.29 5.22
CA TYR A 39 12.25 -8.13 4.35
C TYR A 39 11.79 -8.42 2.91
N ILE A 40 12.18 -9.56 2.35
CA ILE A 40 11.74 -10.00 1.02
C ILE A 40 10.22 -10.18 1.01
N LEU A 41 9.65 -10.84 2.02
CA LEU A 41 8.20 -10.99 2.17
C LEU A 41 7.48 -9.64 2.25
N HIS A 42 8.05 -8.69 2.99
CA HIS A 42 7.47 -7.35 3.10
C HIS A 42 7.42 -6.63 1.75
N ARG A 43 8.51 -6.66 0.99
CA ARG A 43 8.55 -6.11 -0.38
C ARG A 43 7.60 -6.84 -1.31
N PHE A 44 7.47 -8.16 -1.14
CA PHE A 44 6.49 -8.96 -1.88
C PHE A 44 5.07 -8.47 -1.67
N LEU A 45 4.66 -8.33 -0.41
CA LEU A 45 3.35 -7.80 -0.05
C LEU A 45 3.18 -6.36 -0.56
N GLN A 46 4.20 -5.52 -0.48
CA GLN A 46 4.13 -4.15 -1.00
C GLN A 46 3.83 -4.11 -2.50
N ALA A 47 4.52 -4.89 -3.32
CA ALA A 47 4.32 -4.85 -4.77
C ALA A 47 2.95 -5.40 -5.18
N THR A 48 2.45 -6.45 -4.51
CA THR A 48 1.13 -7.02 -4.87
C THR A 48 -0.02 -6.08 -4.50
N ASN A 49 0.20 -5.18 -3.55
CA ASN A 49 -0.84 -4.30 -3.00
C ASN A 49 -0.89 -2.88 -3.59
N THR A 50 0.12 -2.49 -4.37
CA THR A 50 0.28 -1.11 -4.85
C THR A 50 0.16 -0.93 -6.36
N ARG A 51 -0.05 -2.02 -7.09
CA ARG A 51 -0.28 -1.96 -8.55
C ARG A 51 -1.69 -1.53 -8.94
N GLY A 52 -2.60 -1.40 -7.97
CA GLY A 52 -3.96 -0.94 -8.19
C GLY A 52 -4.09 0.58 -8.18
N ALA A 53 -5.31 1.07 -8.46
CA ALA A 53 -5.59 2.50 -8.41
C ALA A 53 -5.57 3.06 -6.97
N TYR A 54 -5.85 2.25 -5.96
CA TYR A 54 -5.97 2.66 -4.57
C TYR A 54 -4.72 2.31 -3.76
N PRO A 55 -4.40 3.08 -2.71
CA PRO A 55 -3.26 2.77 -1.87
C PRO A 55 -3.48 1.47 -1.10
N MET A 56 -2.39 0.76 -0.82
CA MET A 56 -2.41 -0.38 0.09
C MET A 56 -3.04 -0.04 1.45
N ARG A 57 -3.80 -0.99 2.01
CA ARG A 57 -4.50 -0.83 3.29
C ARG A 57 -3.62 -1.28 4.46
N PHE A 58 -3.68 -0.56 5.58
CA PHE A 58 -2.90 -0.91 6.76
C PHE A 58 -3.35 -2.23 7.43
N ASN A 59 -4.66 -2.52 7.44
CA ASN A 59 -5.25 -3.66 8.17
C ASN A 59 -5.24 -4.96 7.35
N GLY A 60 -4.05 -5.46 7.00
CA GLY A 60 -3.92 -6.72 6.25
C GLY A 60 -3.94 -6.55 4.73
N MET A 61 -3.76 -5.32 4.25
CA MET A 61 -3.59 -5.03 2.82
C MET A 61 -4.78 -5.55 1.98
N LEU A 62 -4.52 -6.23 0.87
CA LEU A 62 -5.48 -6.96 0.02
C LEU A 62 -5.87 -8.31 0.63
N TYR A 63 -5.02 -8.89 1.48
CA TYR A 63 -5.15 -10.26 2.00
C TYR A 63 -5.89 -10.29 3.34
N THR A 64 -7.10 -9.76 3.35
CA THR A 64 -7.98 -9.83 4.51
C THR A 64 -8.92 -11.02 4.38
N ALA A 65 -8.75 -12.05 5.21
CA ALA A 65 -9.67 -13.17 5.32
C ALA A 65 -10.90 -12.78 6.17
N GLU A 66 -12.08 -13.26 5.78
CA GLU A 66 -13.32 -13.03 6.50
C GLU A 66 -13.39 -13.91 7.76
N SER A 67 -13.26 -13.31 8.95
CA SER A 67 -13.47 -14.01 10.22
C SER A 67 -13.75 -13.01 11.35
N PRO A 68 -14.96 -12.97 11.97
CA PRO A 68 -16.16 -13.78 11.67
C PRO A 68 -16.84 -13.37 10.35
N LEU A 69 -17.77 -14.21 9.86
CA LEU A 69 -18.59 -14.04 8.64
C LEU A 69 -19.57 -12.83 8.74
N ARG A 70 -19.04 -11.63 8.89
CA ARG A 70 -19.79 -10.36 8.76
C ARG A 70 -19.10 -9.53 7.69
N ALA A 71 -19.37 -9.85 6.43
CA ALA A 71 -18.76 -9.22 5.26
C ALA A 71 -18.92 -7.68 5.26
N ASP A 72 -20.01 -7.20 5.85
CA ASP A 72 -20.43 -5.79 5.77
C ASP A 72 -19.77 -4.89 6.83
N ILE A 73 -19.30 -5.44 7.95
CA ILE A 73 -18.78 -4.64 9.06
C ILE A 73 -17.34 -5.06 9.36
N ARG A 74 -16.42 -4.13 9.13
CA ARG A 74 -15.01 -4.28 9.49
C ARG A 74 -14.61 -3.22 10.50
N PRO A 75 -14.05 -3.60 11.66
CA PRO A 75 -13.44 -2.64 12.57
C PRO A 75 -12.39 -1.81 11.82
N TRP A 76 -12.40 -0.49 12.01
CA TRP A 76 -11.54 0.49 11.32
C TRP A 76 -11.81 0.68 9.82
N GLY A 77 -12.85 0.02 9.30
CA GLY A 77 -13.40 0.19 7.96
C GLY A 77 -12.43 -0.08 6.80
N PRO A 78 -12.88 0.13 5.55
CA PRO A 78 -12.03 0.10 4.36
C PRO A 78 -11.24 1.40 4.15
N SER A 79 -11.20 2.28 5.13
CA SER A 79 -10.70 3.65 4.98
C SER A 79 -9.17 3.73 4.89
N VAL A 80 -8.69 4.79 4.24
CA VAL A 80 -7.27 5.15 4.20
C VAL A 80 -6.96 6.01 5.42
N TRP A 81 -6.11 5.52 6.30
CA TRP A 81 -5.68 6.21 7.51
C TRP A 81 -4.27 6.76 7.28
N TRP A 82 -4.13 8.05 6.99
CA TRP A 82 -2.88 8.59 6.43
C TRP A 82 -1.64 8.33 7.30
N TYR A 83 -1.77 8.39 8.63
CA TYR A 83 -0.67 8.07 9.55
C TYR A 83 -0.21 6.61 9.50
N ASN A 84 -1.12 5.69 9.20
CA ASN A 84 -0.85 4.27 9.12
C ASN A 84 -0.43 3.87 7.71
N THR A 85 -1.16 4.37 6.71
CA THR A 85 -0.89 4.13 5.30
C THR A 85 0.49 4.64 4.89
N ARG A 86 1.02 5.73 5.47
CA ARG A 86 2.38 6.21 5.11
C ARG A 86 3.50 5.21 5.44
N LYS A 87 3.35 4.41 6.51
CA LYS A 87 4.43 3.56 7.05
C LYS A 87 4.94 2.55 6.02
N PRO A 88 4.08 1.76 5.35
CA PRO A 88 4.55 0.83 4.34
C PRO A 88 4.97 1.49 3.02
N TYR A 89 4.87 2.80 2.83
CA TYR A 89 5.48 3.47 1.66
C TYR A 89 6.85 4.08 1.98
N GLN A 90 7.18 4.22 3.27
CA GLN A 90 8.37 4.98 3.72
C GLN A 90 9.69 4.34 3.26
N ASN A 91 9.76 3.02 3.19
CA ASN A 91 10.95 2.29 2.76
C ASN A 91 11.10 2.17 1.24
N MET A 92 10.05 2.43 0.45
CA MET A 92 10.03 2.12 -0.98
C MET A 92 11.08 2.89 -1.79
N LEU A 93 11.26 4.18 -1.51
CA LEU A 93 12.29 4.98 -2.20
C LEU A 93 13.70 4.45 -1.94
N GLY A 94 14.00 4.09 -0.69
CA GLY A 94 15.31 3.52 -0.33
C GLY A 94 15.51 2.09 -0.85
N ALA A 95 14.42 1.38 -1.13
CA ALA A 95 14.43 0.01 -1.65
C ALA A 95 14.51 -0.05 -3.20
N GLY A 96 14.36 1.08 -3.90
CA GLY A 96 14.27 1.14 -5.36
C GLY A 96 12.87 0.89 -5.92
N ASP A 97 11.85 0.81 -5.06
CA ASP A 97 10.45 0.52 -5.40
C ASP A 97 9.61 1.81 -5.61
N GLY A 98 10.22 2.85 -6.18
CA GLY A 98 9.58 4.17 -6.31
C GLY A 98 8.27 4.15 -7.09
N ASP A 99 8.18 3.28 -8.11
CA ASP A 99 7.00 3.15 -8.97
C ASP A 99 5.75 2.72 -8.19
N PHE A 100 5.91 1.96 -7.11
CA PHE A 100 4.80 1.51 -6.27
C PHE A 100 4.13 2.65 -5.50
N GLN A 101 4.80 3.80 -5.35
CA GLN A 101 4.21 4.98 -4.74
C GLN A 101 3.13 5.65 -5.62
N ALA A 102 3.06 5.30 -6.91
CA ALA A 102 2.09 5.85 -7.84
C ALA A 102 0.64 5.64 -7.37
N SER A 103 0.32 4.51 -6.73
CA SER A 103 -1.02 4.25 -6.19
C SER A 103 -1.42 5.22 -5.07
N LEU A 104 -0.47 5.58 -4.20
CA LEU A 104 -0.70 6.54 -3.12
C LEU A 104 -0.86 7.96 -3.65
N PHE A 105 0.07 8.42 -4.49
CA PHE A 105 0.02 9.78 -5.02
C PHE A 105 -1.14 9.98 -6.01
N GLY A 106 -1.43 8.97 -6.82
CA GLY A 106 -2.59 8.99 -7.71
C GLY A 106 -3.89 9.10 -6.92
N PHE A 107 -4.03 8.36 -5.82
CA PHE A 107 -5.18 8.49 -4.94
C PHE A 107 -5.24 9.86 -4.25
N TYR A 108 -4.11 10.35 -3.73
CA TYR A 108 -4.00 11.68 -3.12
C TYR A 108 -4.48 12.79 -4.06
N ALA A 109 -4.06 12.75 -5.33
CA ALA A 109 -4.51 13.69 -6.35
C ALA A 109 -6.02 13.61 -6.60
N ARG A 110 -6.60 12.40 -6.60
CA ARG A 110 -8.05 12.22 -6.81
C ARG A 110 -8.90 12.72 -5.64
N VAL A 111 -8.40 12.67 -4.42
CA VAL A 111 -9.13 13.17 -3.23
C VAL A 111 -8.98 14.67 -3.03
N GLN A 112 -8.04 15.31 -3.73
CA GLN A 112 -7.74 16.74 -3.62
C GLN A 112 -8.97 17.66 -3.79
N PRO A 113 -9.91 17.44 -4.75
CA PRO A 113 -11.09 18.29 -4.89
C PRO A 113 -11.98 18.26 -3.65
N MET A 114 -12.14 17.09 -3.02
CA MET A 114 -12.92 16.92 -1.78
C MET A 114 -12.27 17.66 -0.62
N THR A 115 -10.96 17.51 -0.46
CA THR A 115 -10.15 18.22 0.53
C THR A 115 -10.25 19.74 0.39
N ARG A 116 -10.27 20.24 -0.86
CA ARG A 116 -10.43 21.66 -1.15
C ARG A 116 -11.80 22.17 -0.74
N LEU A 117 -12.86 21.43 -1.06
CA LEU A 117 -14.22 21.77 -0.62
C LEU A 117 -14.33 21.82 0.90
N ARG A 118 -13.74 20.85 1.61
CA ARG A 118 -13.69 20.84 3.08
C ARG A 118 -12.94 22.02 3.65
N SER A 119 -11.78 22.33 3.08
CA SER A 119 -10.95 23.47 3.52
C SER A 119 -11.67 24.79 3.33
N ARG A 120 -12.38 24.97 2.20
CA ARG A 120 -13.22 26.15 1.96
C ARG A 120 -14.38 26.24 2.95
N HIS A 121 -15.05 25.12 3.23
CA HIS A 121 -16.22 25.09 4.11
C HIS A 121 -15.86 25.31 5.59
N VAL A 122 -14.80 24.66 6.08
CA VAL A 122 -14.42 24.66 7.50
C VAL A 122 -13.49 25.82 7.84
N LEU A 123 -12.52 26.12 6.97
CA LEU A 123 -11.46 27.10 7.25
C LEU A 123 -11.60 28.39 6.44
N GLY A 124 -12.50 28.46 5.45
CA GLY A 124 -12.62 29.61 4.55
C GLY A 124 -11.42 29.78 3.61
N LEU A 125 -10.51 28.80 3.55
CA LEU A 125 -9.28 28.89 2.78
C LEU A 125 -9.44 28.24 1.40
N ASP A 126 -8.92 28.91 0.38
CA ASP A 126 -8.84 28.32 -0.96
C ASP A 126 -7.57 27.48 -1.11
N GLY A 127 -7.63 26.23 -0.61
CA GLY A 127 -6.50 25.32 -0.63
C GLY A 127 -6.89 23.91 -0.17
N CYS A 128 -5.91 23.02 -0.07
CA CYS A 128 -6.12 21.63 0.37
C CYS A 128 -5.60 21.40 1.80
N GLY A 129 -5.63 22.43 2.64
CA GLY A 129 -5.02 22.41 3.97
C GLY A 129 -5.67 21.45 4.95
N LEU A 130 -6.93 21.05 4.71
CA LEU A 130 -7.67 20.12 5.55
C LEU A 130 -7.83 18.76 4.88
N ILE A 131 -6.77 17.95 4.92
CA ILE A 131 -6.87 16.51 4.66
C ILE A 131 -7.31 15.85 5.96
N ALA A 132 -8.49 15.25 5.94
CA ALA A 132 -8.96 14.47 7.08
C ALA A 132 -7.99 13.32 7.36
N GLU A 133 -7.74 13.02 8.64
CA GLU A 133 -6.91 11.90 9.08
C GLU A 133 -7.30 10.57 8.40
N VAL A 134 -8.61 10.43 8.17
CA VAL A 134 -9.22 9.29 7.52
C VAL A 134 -9.87 9.72 6.21
N THR A 135 -9.56 9.01 5.13
CA THR A 135 -10.19 9.17 3.83
C THR A 135 -10.80 7.85 3.38
N SER A 136 -12.12 7.78 3.41
CA SER A 136 -12.87 6.61 2.96
C SER A 136 -13.19 6.72 1.47
N PHE A 137 -13.61 5.61 0.87
CA PHE A 137 -14.04 5.58 -0.53
C PHE A 137 -15.16 6.59 -0.84
N LEU A 138 -16.08 6.80 0.11
CA LEU A 138 -17.17 7.79 0.01
C LEU A 138 -16.84 9.14 0.68
N GLY A 139 -15.58 9.37 1.03
CA GLY A 139 -15.12 10.60 1.67
C GLY A 139 -15.38 10.66 3.19
N GLY A 140 -16.39 9.98 3.74
CA GLY A 140 -16.69 9.94 5.19
C GLY A 140 -16.32 8.60 5.83
N ASN A 141 -15.77 8.64 7.05
CA ASN A 141 -15.55 7.44 7.85
C ASN A 141 -16.82 7.10 8.64
N PRO A 142 -17.48 5.95 8.39
CA PRO A 142 -18.66 5.55 9.16
C PRO A 142 -18.38 5.38 10.66
N ASP A 143 -17.12 5.23 11.08
CA ASP A 143 -16.76 5.10 12.48
C ASP A 143 -16.83 6.43 13.27
N TYR A 144 -16.89 7.58 12.59
CA TYR A 144 -16.83 8.90 13.26
C TYR A 144 -18.06 9.80 13.10
N GLY A 145 -19.14 9.31 12.49
CA GLY A 145 -20.39 10.07 12.32
C GLY A 145 -20.37 11.07 11.17
#